data_AF-X7ZWU2-F1
#
_entry.id   AF-X7ZWU2-F1
#
_cell.length_a   1.000
_cell.length_b   1.000
_cell.length_c   1.000
_cell.angle_alpha   90.00
_cell.angle_beta   90.00
_cell.angle_gamma   90.00
#
_symmetry.space_group_name_H-M   'P 1'
#
loop_
_entity.id
_entity.type
_entity.pdbx_description
1 polymer ?
#
loop_
_entity_poly.entity_id
_entity_poly.type
_entity_poly.pdbx_seq_one_letter_code
_entity_poly.pdbx_strand_id
1 'polypeptide(L)'
;MLLQADRFWADFCKRINRPDLIDDERYANAAVRFANRADCIAELRRTFESEDLAHWEKAFAGFDGVWDVMRTAHEVHTDPQALANGYLPRTIDANNNEFALAASPVQFDDTPLELGRAPGHGEHTDAVLAELGYSEDEIIDLKVKSVVL
;
A
#
# COMPACT_ATOMS: atom_id res chain seq x y z
N MET A 1 4.89 21.86 -12.33
CA MET A 1 5.44 20.53 -12.07
C MET A 1 5.63 20.40 -10.57
N LEU A 2 4.97 19.46 -9.89
CA LEU A 2 4.97 19.33 -8.43
C LEU A 2 6.28 18.74 -7.87
N LEU A 3 7.15 18.21 -8.74
CA LEU A 3 8.44 17.63 -8.38
C LEU A 3 9.53 18.72 -8.42
N GLN A 4 10.06 19.09 -7.25
CA GLN A 4 11.15 20.06 -7.09
C GLN A 4 12.52 19.36 -7.01
N ALA A 5 12.83 18.48 -7.96
CA ALA A 5 14.03 17.64 -7.90
C ALA A 5 15.34 18.44 -7.77
N ASP A 6 15.43 19.62 -8.40
CA ASP A 6 16.63 20.47 -8.31
C ASP A 6 16.85 21.08 -6.93
N ARG A 7 15.76 21.40 -6.21
CA ARG A 7 15.84 21.98 -4.86
C ARG A 7 16.57 21.05 -3.88
N PHE A 8 16.37 19.74 -4.03
CA PHE A 8 16.85 18.75 -3.07
C PHE A 8 18.11 18.00 -3.53
N TRP A 9 18.55 18.18 -4.78
CA TRP A 9 19.67 17.42 -5.36
C TRP A 9 20.97 17.56 -4.55
N ALA A 10 21.35 18.80 -4.20
CA ALA A 10 22.60 19.03 -3.48
C ALA A 10 22.61 18.40 -2.07
N ASP A 11 21.49 18.43 -1.34
CA ASP A 11 21.40 17.80 -0.03
C ASP A 11 21.36 16.27 -0.14
N PHE A 12 20.60 15.75 -1.12
CA PHE A 12 20.59 14.32 -1.45
C PHE A 12 22.00 13.78 -1.72
N CYS A 13 22.77 14.43 -2.60
CA CYS A 13 24.13 14.05 -2.95
C CYS A 13 25.08 14.05 -1.74
N LYS A 14 24.94 15.04 -0.83
CA LYS A 14 25.74 15.09 0.41
C LYS A 14 25.41 13.91 1.33
N ARG A 15 24.12 13.56 1.47
CA ARG A 15 23.66 12.46 2.34
C ARG A 15 24.13 11.09 1.87
N ILE A 16 24.21 10.87 0.55
CA ILE A 16 24.79 9.65 -0.01
C ILE A 16 26.32 9.70 -0.15
N ASN A 17 26.97 10.69 0.46
CA ASN A 17 28.41 10.91 0.40
C ASN A 17 28.99 10.99 -1.04
N ARG A 18 28.22 11.62 -1.94
CA ARG A 18 28.60 11.87 -3.35
C ARG A 18 28.48 13.35 -3.71
N PRO A 19 29.20 14.27 -3.04
CA PRO A 19 29.17 15.69 -3.38
C PRO A 19 29.70 15.96 -4.80
N ASP A 20 30.48 15.04 -5.37
CA ASP A 20 30.95 15.09 -6.76
C ASP A 20 29.81 15.11 -7.79
N LEU A 21 28.64 14.53 -7.46
CA LEU A 21 27.47 14.52 -8.34
C LEU A 21 26.71 15.86 -8.39
N ILE A 22 27.03 16.80 -7.50
CA ILE A 22 26.37 18.11 -7.43
C ILE A 22 26.76 18.97 -8.64
N ASP A 23 28.07 18.99 -8.93
CA ASP A 23 28.66 19.84 -9.97
C ASP A 23 28.97 19.05 -11.27
N ASP A 24 28.64 17.75 -11.33
CA ASP A 24 28.78 16.95 -12.55
C ASP A 24 27.82 17.48 -13.62
N GLU A 25 28.38 17.91 -14.76
CA GLU A 25 27.63 18.47 -15.88
C GLU A 25 26.56 17.50 -16.42
N ARG A 26 26.76 16.18 -16.27
CA ARG A 26 25.76 15.15 -16.63
C ARG A 26 24.53 15.20 -15.74
N TYR A 27 24.60 15.84 -14.58
CA TYR A 27 23.56 15.87 -13.55
C TYR A 27 23.18 17.29 -13.06
N ALA A 28 23.62 18.34 -13.76
CA ALA A 28 23.52 19.73 -13.31
C ALA A 28 22.09 20.23 -12.97
N ASN A 29 21.06 19.71 -13.66
CA ASN A 29 19.66 20.04 -13.39
C ASN A 29 18.73 18.89 -13.76
N ALA A 30 17.45 18.99 -13.41
CA ALA A 30 16.47 17.93 -13.57
C ALA A 30 16.31 17.49 -15.03
N ALA A 31 16.34 18.42 -16.00
CA ALA A 31 16.22 18.10 -17.41
C ALA A 31 17.45 17.32 -17.91
N VAL A 32 18.64 17.75 -17.51
CA VAL A 32 19.90 17.09 -17.87
C VAL A 32 20.02 15.72 -17.19
N ARG A 33 19.67 15.61 -15.90
CA ARG A 33 19.57 14.32 -15.20
C ARG A 33 18.58 13.37 -15.86
N PHE A 34 17.44 13.88 -16.33
CA PHE A 34 16.47 13.05 -17.03
C PHE A 34 17.00 12.55 -18.37
N ALA A 35 17.69 13.40 -19.14
CA ALA A 35 18.35 13.02 -20.39
C ALA A 35 19.42 11.94 -20.15
N ASN A 36 20.23 12.09 -19.08
CA ASN A 36 21.31 11.16 -18.69
C ASN A 36 20.88 10.13 -17.64
N ARG A 37 19.57 9.83 -17.52
CA ARG A 37 19.03 9.05 -16.39
C ARG A 37 19.62 7.65 -16.27
N ALA A 38 20.01 7.02 -17.37
CA ALA A 38 20.59 5.68 -17.33
C ALA A 38 21.91 5.67 -16.53
N ASP A 39 22.81 6.61 -16.83
CA ASP A 39 24.09 6.77 -16.12
C ASP A 39 23.87 7.27 -14.69
N CYS A 40 22.94 8.21 -14.49
CA CYS A 40 22.58 8.71 -13.16
C CYS A 40 22.11 7.56 -12.26
N ILE A 41 21.16 6.75 -12.74
CA ILE A 41 20.65 5.58 -12.01
C ILE A 41 21.76 4.57 -11.73
N ALA A 42 22.69 4.35 -12.66
CA ALA A 42 23.80 3.43 -12.47
C ALA A 42 24.81 3.92 -11.41
N GLU A 43 25.07 5.23 -11.33
CA GLU A 43 25.85 5.84 -10.24
C GLU A 43 25.13 5.68 -8.89
N LEU A 44 23.85 6.08 -8.84
CA LEU A 44 23.06 6.00 -7.60
C LEU A 44 22.93 4.56 -7.11
N ARG A 45 22.71 3.59 -8.02
CA ARG A 45 22.65 2.17 -7.68
C ARG A 45 23.95 1.69 -7.03
N ARG A 46 25.10 1.98 -7.65
CA ARG A 46 26.40 1.61 -7.08
C ARG A 46 26.62 2.22 -5.70
N THR A 47 26.16 3.45 -5.49
CA THR A 47 26.19 4.09 -4.17
C THR A 47 25.27 3.38 -3.18
N PHE A 48 24.00 3.13 -3.52
CA PHE A 48 23.09 2.44 -2.61
C PHE A 48 23.48 0.99 -2.30
N GLU A 49 24.20 0.31 -3.21
CA GLU A 49 24.74 -1.04 -2.99
C GLU A 49 25.92 -1.08 -2.00
N SER A 50 26.54 0.06 -1.66
CA SER A 50 27.71 0.07 -0.78
C SER A 50 27.40 -0.06 0.70
N GLU A 51 26.16 0.20 1.11
CA GLU A 51 25.71 0.17 2.50
C GLU A 51 24.32 -0.46 2.60
N ASP A 52 23.94 -0.91 3.79
CA ASP A 52 22.64 -1.52 4.02
C ASP A 52 21.51 -0.47 4.16
N LEU A 53 20.27 -0.97 4.21
CA LEU A 53 19.10 -0.10 4.37
C LEU A 53 19.15 0.72 5.67
N ALA A 54 19.61 0.15 6.77
CA ALA A 54 19.64 0.82 8.07
C ALA A 54 20.59 2.03 8.06
N HIS A 55 21.72 1.91 7.34
CA HIS A 55 22.60 3.04 7.05
C HIS A 55 21.84 4.15 6.33
N TRP A 56 21.14 3.81 5.23
CA TRP A 56 20.44 4.80 4.41
C TRP A 56 19.28 5.45 5.17
N GLU A 57 18.52 4.69 5.97
CA GLU A 57 17.48 5.24 6.85
C GLU A 57 18.05 6.31 7.79
N LYS A 58 19.24 6.07 8.35
CA LYS A 58 19.94 7.05 9.18
C LYS A 58 20.46 8.25 8.37
N ALA A 59 21.03 8.01 7.18
CA ALA A 59 21.56 9.07 6.31
C ALA A 59 20.46 10.03 5.81
N PHE A 60 19.26 9.50 5.57
CA PHE A 60 18.11 10.28 5.12
C PHE A 60 17.18 10.76 6.25
N ALA A 61 17.53 10.49 7.52
CA ALA A 61 16.80 11.06 8.65
C ALA A 61 16.79 12.61 8.56
N GLY A 62 15.58 13.19 8.62
CA GLY A 62 15.38 14.63 8.50
C GLY A 62 15.69 15.21 7.11
N PHE A 63 15.66 14.39 6.06
CA PHE A 63 15.73 14.89 4.68
C PHE A 63 14.39 15.54 4.30
N ASP A 64 14.43 16.80 3.83
CA ASP A 64 13.23 17.54 3.42
C ASP A 64 12.70 17.13 2.03
N GLY A 65 13.52 16.41 1.25
CA GLY A 65 13.13 15.87 -0.05
C GLY A 65 12.28 14.61 0.08
N VAL A 66 11.70 14.19 -1.04
CA VAL A 66 10.86 12.98 -1.09
C VAL A 66 11.74 11.75 -1.21
N TRP A 67 11.68 10.87 -0.23
CA TRP A 67 12.27 9.54 -0.23
C TRP A 67 11.44 8.62 0.66
N ASP A 68 11.51 7.31 0.41
CA ASP A 68 10.95 6.28 1.29
C ASP A 68 11.59 4.93 0.98
N VAL A 69 11.37 3.97 1.86
CA VAL A 69 11.75 2.56 1.71
C VAL A 69 10.64 1.81 0.99
N MET A 70 11.00 1.01 0.00
CA MET A 70 10.04 0.08 -0.60
C MET A 70 9.77 -1.07 0.38
N ARG A 71 8.61 -1.04 1.02
CA ARG A 71 8.15 -2.07 1.95
C ARG A 71 7.44 -3.20 1.20
N THR A 72 7.64 -4.43 1.67
CA THR A 72 6.89 -5.61 1.26
C THR A 72 5.51 -5.62 1.90
N ALA A 73 4.55 -6.35 1.31
CA ALA A 73 3.21 -6.51 1.89
C ALA A 73 3.24 -7.05 3.33
N HIS A 74 4.21 -7.91 3.66
CA HIS A 74 4.37 -8.44 5.02
C HIS A 74 4.82 -7.36 6.01
N GLU A 75 5.78 -6.51 5.65
CA GLU A 75 6.28 -5.45 6.53
C GLU A 75 5.22 -4.40 6.85
N VAL A 76 4.30 -4.13 5.92
CA VAL A 76 3.19 -3.17 6.10
C VAL A 76 2.27 -3.60 7.26
N HIS A 77 2.16 -4.90 7.57
CA HIS A 77 1.32 -5.39 8.69
C HIS A 77 1.79 -4.91 10.06
N THR A 78 3.05 -4.49 10.16
CA THR A 78 3.68 -3.98 11.38
C THR A 78 4.11 -2.51 11.23
N ASP A 79 3.78 -1.86 10.12
CA ASP A 79 4.15 -0.47 9.88
C ASP A 79 3.37 0.47 10.82
N PRO A 80 4.06 1.29 11.64
CA PRO A 80 3.38 2.17 12.60
C PRO A 80 2.41 3.15 11.96
N GLN A 81 2.69 3.65 10.75
CA GLN A 81 1.79 4.58 10.07
C GLN A 81 0.57 3.85 9.51
N ALA A 82 0.75 2.68 8.89
CA ALA A 82 -0.35 1.87 8.39
C ALA A 82 -1.32 1.47 9.52
N LEU A 83 -0.79 1.11 10.69
CA LEU A 83 -1.58 0.79 11.87
C LEU A 83 -2.28 2.02 12.45
N ALA A 84 -1.57 3.14 12.61
CA ALA A 84 -2.16 4.36 13.16
C ALA A 84 -3.27 4.95 12.29
N ASN A 85 -3.16 4.79 10.96
CA ASN A 85 -4.19 5.23 10.01
C ASN A 85 -5.29 4.17 9.76
N GLY A 86 -5.21 3.01 10.42
CA GLY A 86 -6.21 1.95 10.27
C GLY A 86 -6.31 1.39 8.84
N TYR A 87 -5.20 1.36 8.09
CA TYR A 87 -5.18 0.87 6.71
C TYR A 87 -5.29 -0.65 6.59
N LEU A 88 -5.02 -1.37 7.69
CA LEU A 88 -5.10 -2.83 7.77
C LEU A 88 -6.04 -3.27 8.89
N PRO A 89 -7.34 -2.97 8.81
CA PRO A 89 -8.31 -3.41 9.80
C PRO A 89 -8.38 -4.95 9.82
N ARG A 90 -8.60 -5.51 11.01
CA ARG A 90 -8.66 -6.96 11.22
C ARG A 90 -10.10 -7.46 11.33
N THR A 91 -10.31 -8.67 10.83
CA THR A 91 -11.59 -9.38 10.92
C THR A 91 -11.36 -10.87 11.11
N ILE A 92 -12.44 -11.61 11.33
CA ILE A 92 -12.42 -13.07 11.47
C ILE A 92 -13.27 -13.70 10.37
N ASP A 93 -12.88 -14.88 9.91
CA ASP A 93 -13.70 -15.69 9.01
C ASP A 93 -14.74 -16.53 9.79
N ALA A 94 -15.54 -17.33 9.07
CA ALA A 94 -16.53 -18.23 9.68
C ALA A 94 -15.93 -19.33 10.57
N ASN A 95 -14.61 -19.58 10.45
CA ASN A 95 -13.88 -20.59 11.23
C ASN A 95 -13.07 -19.94 12.38
N ASN A 96 -13.30 -18.66 12.69
CA ASN A 96 -12.55 -17.86 13.67
C ASN A 96 -11.06 -17.65 13.34
N ASN A 97 -10.66 -17.73 12.08
CA ASN A 97 -9.32 -17.32 11.67
C ASN A 97 -9.25 -15.79 11.56
N GLU A 98 -8.31 -15.16 12.27
CA GLU A 98 -8.08 -13.72 12.19
C GLU A 98 -7.18 -13.37 11.01
N PHE A 99 -7.53 -12.32 10.26
CA PHE A 99 -6.72 -11.80 9.16
C PHE A 99 -6.95 -10.29 8.95
N ALA A 100 -6.03 -9.66 8.23
CA ALA A 100 -6.12 -8.25 7.87
C ALA A 100 -6.73 -8.07 6.47
N LEU A 101 -7.53 -7.03 6.32
CA LEU A 101 -8.05 -6.56 5.03
C LEU A 101 -7.38 -5.23 4.66
N ALA A 102 -7.34 -4.91 3.37
CA ALA A 102 -7.01 -3.55 2.95
C ALA A 102 -8.24 -2.66 3.20
N ALA A 103 -8.03 -1.55 3.92
CA ALA A 103 -9.09 -0.55 4.10
C ALA A 103 -9.51 0.07 2.76
N SER A 104 -10.72 0.65 2.75
CA SER A 104 -11.12 1.55 1.67
C SER A 104 -10.07 2.67 1.52
N PRO A 105 -9.62 3.00 0.29
CA PRO A 105 -8.69 4.10 0.06
C PRO A 105 -9.29 5.47 0.41
N VAL A 106 -10.62 5.54 0.56
CA VAL A 106 -11.34 6.72 1.04
C VAL A 106 -11.85 6.42 2.45
N GLN A 107 -11.34 7.16 3.43
CA GLN A 107 -11.73 7.07 4.83
C GLN A 107 -12.47 8.35 5.25
N PHE A 108 -13.44 8.21 6.15
CA PHE A 108 -14.24 9.31 6.70
C PHE A 108 -14.19 9.22 8.23
N ASP A 109 -14.10 10.36 8.91
CA ASP A 109 -13.89 10.41 10.36
C ASP A 109 -15.15 10.12 11.20
N ASP A 110 -16.35 10.17 10.60
CA ASP A 110 -17.60 10.10 11.36
C ASP A 110 -18.02 8.66 11.73
N THR A 111 -18.14 7.77 10.74
CA THR A 111 -18.68 6.42 10.95
C THR A 111 -17.70 5.39 10.40
N PRO A 112 -16.92 4.73 11.29
CA PRO A 112 -16.03 3.67 10.87
C PRO A 112 -16.84 2.49 10.31
N LEU A 113 -16.30 1.84 9.28
CA LEU A 113 -16.90 0.64 8.70
C LEU A 113 -16.81 -0.51 9.71
N GLU A 114 -17.95 -1.11 10.06
CA GLU A 114 -17.96 -2.36 10.81
C GLU A 114 -17.66 -3.53 9.87
N LEU A 115 -16.55 -4.21 10.11
CA LEU A 115 -16.18 -5.39 9.34
C LEU A 115 -16.83 -6.64 9.92
N GLY A 116 -17.62 -7.31 9.09
CA GLY A 116 -18.12 -8.66 9.35
C GLY A 116 -17.40 -9.70 8.50
N ARG A 117 -17.58 -10.98 8.85
CA ARG A 117 -17.12 -12.07 8.00
C ARG A 117 -17.85 -12.04 6.66
N ALA A 118 -17.19 -12.55 5.63
CA ALA A 118 -17.88 -12.83 4.37
C ALA A 118 -18.97 -13.91 4.58
N PRO A 119 -20.10 -13.83 3.86
CA PRO A 119 -21.11 -14.88 3.89
C PRO A 119 -20.56 -16.17 3.27
N GLY A 120 -21.04 -17.28 3.79
CA GLY A 120 -20.85 -18.60 3.18
C GLY A 120 -21.62 -18.72 1.88
N HIS A 121 -21.29 -19.77 1.12
CA HIS A 121 -21.99 -20.06 -0.12
C HIS A 121 -23.46 -20.37 0.15
N GLY A 122 -24.37 -19.55 -0.40
CA GLY A 122 -25.81 -19.72 -0.23
C GLY A 122 -26.36 -19.37 1.16
N GLU A 123 -25.55 -18.80 2.06
CA GLU A 123 -25.91 -18.59 3.46
C GLU A 123 -27.23 -17.81 3.66
N HIS A 124 -27.50 -16.84 2.78
CA HIS A 124 -28.66 -15.96 2.89
C HIS A 124 -29.79 -16.27 1.90
N THR A 125 -29.72 -17.41 1.18
CA THR A 125 -30.68 -17.78 0.12
C THR A 125 -32.12 -17.76 0.65
N ASP A 126 -32.38 -18.49 1.74
CA ASP A 126 -33.72 -18.63 2.32
C ASP A 126 -34.24 -17.30 2.85
N ALA A 127 -33.37 -16.54 3.54
CA ALA A 127 -33.72 -15.24 4.11
C ALA A 127 -34.17 -14.26 3.01
N VAL A 128 -33.41 -14.17 1.92
CA VAL A 128 -33.73 -13.29 0.78
C VAL A 128 -35.01 -13.75 0.07
N LEU A 129 -35.22 -15.06 -0.13
CA LEU A 129 -36.46 -15.56 -0.76
C LEU A 129 -37.69 -15.30 0.11
N ALA A 130 -37.57 -15.46 1.42
CA ALA A 130 -38.63 -15.13 2.36
C ALA A 130 -38.97 -13.63 2.34
N GLU A 131 -37.96 -12.75 2.28
CA GLU A 131 -38.15 -11.30 2.12
C GLU A 131 -38.86 -10.92 0.82
N LEU A 132 -38.67 -11.72 -0.23
CA LEU A 132 -39.36 -11.56 -1.52
C LEU A 132 -40.78 -12.13 -1.54
N GLY A 133 -41.22 -12.79 -0.46
CA GLY A 133 -42.59 -13.30 -0.30
C GLY A 133 -42.81 -14.75 -0.72
N TYR A 134 -41.74 -15.53 -0.97
CA TYR A 134 -41.86 -16.97 -1.19
C TYR A 134 -42.21 -17.68 0.11
N SER A 135 -43.13 -18.64 0.03
CA SER A 135 -43.43 -19.56 1.13
C SER A 135 -42.32 -20.59 1.33
N GLU A 136 -42.27 -21.19 2.53
CA GLU A 136 -41.31 -22.26 2.86
C GLU A 136 -41.39 -23.43 1.87
N ASP A 137 -42.61 -23.81 1.45
CA ASP A 137 -42.85 -24.88 0.48
C ASP A 137 -42.26 -24.55 -0.91
N GLU A 138 -42.42 -23.30 -1.37
CA GLU A 138 -41.86 -22.86 -2.64
C GLU A 138 -40.32 -22.81 -2.60
N ILE A 139 -39.74 -22.37 -1.48
CA ILE A 139 -38.28 -22.37 -1.28
C ILE A 139 -37.72 -23.79 -1.32
N ILE A 140 -38.38 -24.74 -0.65
CA ILE A 140 -37.99 -26.15 -0.67
C ILE A 140 -38.07 -26.72 -2.09
N ASP A 141 -39.14 -26.43 -2.84
CA ASP A 141 -39.28 -26.88 -4.23
C ASP A 141 -38.14 -26.35 -5.13
N LEU A 142 -37.75 -25.08 -4.96
CA LEU A 142 -36.60 -24.49 -5.68
C LEU A 142 -35.28 -25.19 -5.35
N LYS A 143 -35.05 -25.56 -4.08
CA LYS A 143 -33.86 -26.32 -3.66
C LYS A 143 -33.83 -27.73 -4.25
N VAL A 144 -34.96 -28.43 -4.23
CA VAL A 144 -35.10 -29.78 -4.81
C VAL A 144 -34.84 -29.75 -6.32
N LYS A 145 -35.29 -28.70 -6.99
CA LYS A 145 -35.01 -28.45 -8.42
C LYS A 145 -33.59 -27.94 -8.69
N SER A 146 -32.78 -27.72 -7.65
CA SER A 146 -31.43 -27.16 -7.72
C SER A 146 -31.37 -25.79 -8.42
N VAL A 147 -32.45 -25.01 -8.34
CA VAL A 147 -32.50 -23.62 -8.82
C VAL A 147 -31.76 -22.70 -7.85
N VAL A 148 -31.84 -23.03 -6.56
CA VAL A 148 -31.15 -22.35 -5.47
C VAL A 148 -30.46 -23.38 -4.56
N LEU A 149 -29.56 -22.92 -3.69
CA LEU A 149 -28.82 -23.74 -2.72
C LEU A 149 -29.67 -24.10 -1.51
#